data_AF-A0A3A8QBL4-F1
#
_entry.id   AF-A0A3A8QBL4-F1
#
_cell.length_a   1.000
_cell.length_b   1.000
_cell.length_c   1.000
_cell.angle_alpha   90.00
_cell.angle_beta   90.00
_cell.angle_gamma   90.00
#
_symmetry.space_group_name_H-M   'P 1'
#
loop_
_entity.id
_entity.type
_entity.pdbx_description
1 polymer ?
#
loop_
_entity_poly.entity_id
_entity_poly.type
_entity_poly.pdbx_seq_one_letter_code
_entity_poly.pdbx_strand_id
1 'polypeptide(L)'
;PALVLPRRVPSASPGPEAVTAAASALALLQSKLKGPSWKVTRLARKARHALRVLGGVDPAAHPALAAPFAALMAHVVGPKAEGRLPVRHALGLLSQVDVAAFQRAAEMWKAAPAGSVPAGLAAAKTLNDPELALRVTALLAERPDLRDGSEDAWTKRWAALKPHVEAHLSGVGQSLAAFVGGVDAGSDAHLSKRLSRLGA
;
A
#
# COMPACT_ATOMS: atom_id res chain seq x y z
N PRO A 1 0.30 24.12 -11.96
CA PRO A 1 0.37 24.19 -10.49
C PRO A 1 0.21 22.78 -9.92
N ALA A 2 1.03 22.38 -8.93
CA ALA A 2 0.90 21.04 -8.33
C ALA A 2 -0.43 20.94 -7.58
N LEU A 3 -1.28 19.98 -7.97
CA LEU A 3 -2.55 19.73 -7.30
C LEU A 3 -2.30 19.12 -5.92
N VAL A 4 -2.73 19.82 -4.86
CA VAL A 4 -2.59 19.32 -3.49
C VAL A 4 -3.44 18.07 -3.31
N LEU A 5 -2.80 16.94 -2.99
CA LEU A 5 -3.50 15.68 -2.73
C LEU A 5 -4.31 15.76 -1.42
N PRO A 6 -5.58 15.33 -1.43
CA PRO A 6 -6.36 15.20 -0.20
C PRO A 6 -5.67 14.25 0.78
N ARG A 7 -5.72 14.52 2.09
CA ARG A 7 -5.16 13.61 3.10
C ARG A 7 -5.80 12.21 3.02
N ARG A 8 -5.00 11.15 3.15
CA ARG A 8 -5.49 9.76 3.17
C ARG A 8 -6.28 9.43 4.44
N VAL A 9 -5.86 10.00 5.56
CA VAL A 9 -6.36 9.70 6.90
C VAL A 9 -6.73 11.02 7.58
N PRO A 10 -7.88 11.11 8.28
CA PRO A 10 -8.20 12.25 9.12
C PRO A 10 -7.11 12.47 10.17
N SER A 11 -6.76 13.74 10.45
CA SER A 11 -5.81 14.05 11.53
C SER A 11 -6.38 13.62 12.88
N ALA A 12 -5.55 13.05 13.74
CA ALA A 12 -5.90 12.71 15.11
C ALA A 12 -4.70 12.93 16.03
N SER A 13 -4.96 13.08 17.33
CA SER A 13 -3.93 13.07 18.37
C SER A 13 -4.15 11.83 19.25
N PRO A 14 -3.57 10.68 18.89
CA PRO A 14 -3.91 9.41 19.55
C PRO A 14 -3.37 9.37 20.98
N GLY A 15 -4.21 8.90 21.90
CA GLY A 15 -3.79 8.56 23.26
C GLY A 15 -2.98 7.26 23.33
N PRO A 16 -2.30 6.97 24.45
CA PRO A 16 -1.48 5.77 24.64
C PRO A 16 -2.24 4.45 24.44
N GLU A 17 -3.54 4.42 24.78
CA GLU A 17 -4.41 3.25 24.59
C GLU A 17 -4.59 2.91 23.10
N ALA A 18 -4.76 3.91 22.24
CA ALA A 18 -4.92 3.72 20.80
C ALA A 18 -3.63 3.17 20.18
N VAL A 19 -2.47 3.68 20.63
CA VAL A 19 -1.15 3.17 20.21
C VAL A 19 -0.97 1.71 20.62
N THR A 20 -1.31 1.37 21.87
CA THR A 20 -1.27 -0.01 22.37
C THR A 20 -2.20 -0.93 21.57
N ALA A 21 -3.43 -0.51 21.30
CA ALA A 21 -4.39 -1.27 20.51
C ALA A 21 -3.90 -1.53 19.08
N ALA A 22 -3.29 -0.53 18.43
CA ALA A 22 -2.67 -0.68 17.13
C ALA A 22 -1.50 -1.66 17.16
N ALA A 23 -0.60 -1.55 18.14
CA ALA A 23 0.52 -2.48 18.32
C ALA A 23 0.04 -3.92 18.51
N SER A 24 -0.95 -4.14 19.38
CA SER A 24 -1.55 -5.47 19.59
C SER A 24 -2.22 -6.03 18.33
N ALA A 25 -2.91 -5.20 17.55
CA ALA A 25 -3.54 -5.63 16.31
C ALA A 25 -2.50 -6.04 15.24
N LEU A 26 -1.37 -5.33 15.15
CA LEU A 26 -0.25 -5.67 14.27
C LEU A 26 0.39 -7.00 14.69
N ALA A 27 0.72 -7.15 15.98
CA ALA A 27 1.31 -8.39 16.51
C ALA A 27 0.38 -9.60 16.31
N LEU A 28 -0.93 -9.42 16.54
CA LEU A 28 -1.91 -10.47 16.31
C LEU A 28 -1.98 -10.87 14.83
N LEU A 29 -1.98 -9.90 13.90
CA LEU A 29 -1.92 -10.19 12.47
C LEU A 29 -0.67 -11.01 12.13
N GLN A 30 0.51 -10.57 12.59
CA GLN A 30 1.77 -11.25 12.35
C GLN A 30 1.73 -12.71 12.82
N SER A 31 1.26 -12.94 14.05
CA SER A 31 1.16 -14.28 14.65
C SER A 31 0.24 -15.24 13.88
N LYS A 32 -0.61 -14.73 12.99
CA LYS A 32 -1.61 -15.50 12.24
C LYS A 32 -1.38 -15.51 10.73
N LEU A 33 -0.23 -15.05 10.24
CA LEU A 33 0.09 -15.05 8.79
C LEU A 33 0.10 -16.46 8.17
N LYS A 34 0.41 -17.50 8.95
CA LYS A 34 0.33 -18.91 8.51
C LYS A 34 -1.09 -19.50 8.56
N GLY A 35 -2.06 -18.73 9.04
CA GLY A 35 -3.44 -19.17 9.18
C GLY A 35 -4.24 -19.10 7.86
N PRO A 36 -5.53 -19.46 7.90
CA PRO A 36 -6.41 -19.35 6.75
C PRO A 36 -6.46 -17.93 6.19
N SER A 37 -6.54 -17.80 4.87
CA SER A 37 -6.52 -16.52 4.15
C SER A 37 -7.63 -15.55 4.61
N TRP A 38 -8.82 -16.06 4.94
CA TRP A 38 -9.93 -15.26 5.48
C TRP A 38 -9.60 -14.67 6.86
N LYS A 39 -8.85 -15.40 7.69
CA LYS A 39 -8.45 -14.95 9.04
C LYS A 39 -7.39 -13.86 8.94
N VAL A 40 -6.39 -14.04 8.06
CA VAL A 40 -5.39 -13.01 7.74
C VAL A 40 -6.08 -11.75 7.23
N THR A 41 -7.02 -11.91 6.29
CA THR A 41 -7.79 -10.80 5.72
C THR A 41 -8.56 -10.03 6.79
N ARG A 42 -9.27 -10.74 7.69
CA ARG A 42 -10.00 -10.14 8.80
C ARG A 42 -9.09 -9.38 9.77
N LEU A 43 -7.94 -9.96 10.13
CA LEU A 43 -6.98 -9.32 11.04
C LEU A 43 -6.29 -8.11 10.39
N ALA A 44 -6.00 -8.17 9.09
CA ALA A 44 -5.48 -7.04 8.34
C ALA A 44 -6.45 -5.86 8.34
N ARG A 45 -7.76 -6.10 8.25
CA ARG A 45 -8.78 -5.05 8.40
C ARG A 45 -8.78 -4.44 9.80
N LYS A 46 -8.71 -5.27 10.84
CA LYS A 46 -8.65 -4.79 12.23
C LYS A 46 -7.41 -3.92 12.46
N ALA A 47 -6.23 -4.38 12.03
CA ALA A 47 -5.00 -3.63 12.13
C ALA A 47 -5.07 -2.31 11.34
N ARG A 48 -5.62 -2.35 10.11
CA ARG A 48 -5.85 -1.14 9.31
C ARG A 48 -6.76 -0.14 10.04
N HIS A 49 -7.85 -0.59 10.63
CA HIS A 49 -8.74 0.30 11.37
C HIS A 49 -8.05 0.91 12.59
N ALA A 50 -7.30 0.10 13.36
CA ALA A 50 -6.54 0.59 14.52
C ALA A 50 -5.49 1.64 14.13
N LEU A 51 -4.77 1.44 13.01
CA LEU A 51 -3.82 2.43 12.48
C LEU A 51 -4.54 3.71 12.01
N ARG A 52 -5.71 3.59 11.39
CA ARG A 52 -6.49 4.76 10.92
C ARG A 52 -6.85 5.69 12.08
N VAL A 53 -7.16 5.14 13.25
CA VAL A 53 -7.47 5.91 14.47
C VAL A 53 -6.29 6.77 14.91
N LEU A 54 -5.06 6.38 14.59
CA LEU A 54 -3.86 7.14 14.94
C LEU A 54 -3.69 8.42 14.10
N GLY A 55 -4.42 8.55 12.99
CA GLY A 55 -4.44 9.80 12.22
C GLY A 55 -3.26 10.02 11.28
N GLY A 56 -2.65 8.94 10.78
CA GLY A 56 -1.57 9.05 9.79
C GLY A 56 -0.17 9.26 10.38
N VAL A 57 0.07 8.85 11.62
CA VAL A 57 1.39 8.92 12.27
C VAL A 57 2.45 8.09 11.54
N ASP A 58 3.73 8.46 11.70
CA ASP A 58 4.85 7.60 11.33
C ASP A 58 5.03 6.49 12.40
N PRO A 59 4.88 5.20 12.06
CA PRO A 59 5.12 4.10 12.99
C PRO A 59 6.54 4.08 13.58
N ALA A 60 7.54 4.60 12.86
CA ALA A 60 8.91 4.68 13.34
C ALA A 60 9.11 5.72 14.45
N ALA A 61 8.22 6.71 14.55
CA ALA A 61 8.23 7.70 15.64
C ALA A 61 7.64 7.15 16.95
N HIS A 62 7.03 5.95 16.92
CA HIS A 62 6.42 5.31 18.07
C HIS A 62 7.14 3.99 18.40
N PRO A 63 7.89 3.89 19.51
CA PRO A 63 8.64 2.68 19.87
C PRO A 63 7.78 1.40 19.88
N ALA A 64 6.52 1.51 20.33
CA ALA A 64 5.58 0.39 20.37
C ALA A 64 5.10 -0.10 18.98
N LEU A 65 5.21 0.74 17.94
CA LEU A 65 4.76 0.41 16.58
C LEU A 65 5.92 0.09 15.64
N ALA A 66 7.10 0.67 15.86
CA ALA A 66 8.23 0.60 14.95
C ALA A 66 8.59 -0.86 14.58
N ALA A 67 8.89 -1.70 15.58
CA ALA A 67 9.29 -3.08 15.34
C ALA A 67 8.16 -3.96 14.78
N PRO A 68 6.93 -3.99 15.36
CA PRO A 68 5.83 -4.79 14.80
C PRO A 68 5.46 -4.39 13.36
N PHE A 69 5.49 -3.10 13.04
CA PHE A 69 5.16 -2.63 11.70
C PHE A 69 6.25 -3.02 10.69
N ALA A 70 7.53 -2.81 11.03
CA ALA A 70 8.65 -3.22 10.17
C ALA A 70 8.67 -4.73 9.92
N ALA A 71 8.43 -5.55 10.96
CA ALA A 71 8.36 -7.00 10.84
C ALA A 71 7.25 -7.44 9.87
N LEU A 72 6.04 -6.86 9.96
CA LEU A 72 4.97 -7.14 9.02
C LEU A 72 5.33 -6.77 7.56
N MET A 73 6.04 -5.66 7.35
CA MET A 73 6.51 -5.30 6.00
C MET A 73 7.55 -6.28 5.48
N ALA A 74 8.41 -6.83 6.34
CA ALA A 74 9.37 -7.86 5.95
C ALA A 74 8.67 -9.16 5.51
N HIS A 75 7.54 -9.52 6.13
CA HIS A 75 6.72 -10.67 5.72
C HIS A 75 6.13 -10.56 4.31
N VAL A 76 6.18 -9.42 3.64
CA VAL A 76 5.73 -9.30 2.23
C VAL A 76 6.69 -10.04 1.30
N VAL A 77 8.00 -9.88 1.54
CA VAL A 77 9.07 -10.43 0.71
C VAL A 77 9.79 -11.62 1.35
N GLY A 78 9.48 -11.91 2.62
CA GLY A 78 10.09 -13.00 3.39
C GLY A 78 9.75 -14.42 2.89
N PRO A 79 10.33 -15.44 3.53
CA PRO A 79 10.12 -16.84 3.17
C PRO A 79 8.65 -17.26 3.26
N LYS A 80 8.16 -18.03 2.28
CA LYS A 80 6.78 -18.56 2.30
C LYS A 80 6.48 -19.39 3.55
N ALA A 81 7.47 -20.15 4.05
CA ALA A 81 7.36 -20.98 5.23
C ALA A 81 7.06 -20.20 6.53
N GLU A 82 7.39 -18.91 6.57
CA GLU A 82 7.13 -18.03 7.71
C GLU A 82 5.74 -17.36 7.64
N GLY A 83 5.03 -17.54 6.53
CA GLY A 83 3.76 -16.88 6.24
C GLY A 83 4.01 -15.52 5.59
N ARG A 84 3.53 -15.36 4.36
CA ARG A 84 3.62 -14.09 3.63
C ARG A 84 2.43 -13.19 3.91
N LEU A 85 2.68 -11.91 4.13
CA LEU A 85 1.64 -10.89 4.12
C LEU A 85 1.33 -10.54 2.65
N PRO A 86 0.09 -10.76 2.16
CA PRO A 86 -0.27 -10.34 0.82
C PRO A 86 -0.07 -8.82 0.62
N VAL A 87 0.55 -8.43 -0.50
CA VAL A 87 0.89 -7.04 -0.83
C VAL A 87 -0.30 -6.08 -0.66
N ARG A 88 -1.50 -6.47 -1.11
CA ARG A 88 -2.73 -5.68 -0.94
C ARG A 88 -3.02 -5.31 0.53
N HIS A 89 -2.70 -6.20 1.46
CA HIS A 89 -2.91 -5.97 2.89
C HIS A 89 -1.82 -5.06 3.44
N ALA A 90 -0.57 -5.26 3.04
CA ALA A 90 0.54 -4.37 3.38
C ALA A 90 0.27 -2.92 2.92
N LEU A 91 -0.11 -2.73 1.66
CA LEU A 91 -0.48 -1.42 1.10
C LEU A 91 -1.70 -0.81 1.80
N GLY A 92 -2.66 -1.66 2.23
CA GLY A 92 -3.79 -1.24 3.04
C GLY A 92 -3.38 -0.67 4.41
N LEU A 93 -2.38 -1.26 5.07
CA LEU A 93 -1.80 -0.77 6.33
C LEU A 93 -1.00 0.51 6.10
N LEU A 94 -0.12 0.51 5.09
CA LEU A 94 0.71 1.66 4.69
C LEU A 94 -0.15 2.89 4.33
N SER A 95 -1.33 2.68 3.75
CA SER A 95 -2.27 3.76 3.44
C SER A 95 -2.85 4.46 4.67
N GLN A 96 -2.69 3.91 5.89
CA GLN A 96 -3.21 4.49 7.14
C GLN A 96 -2.16 5.22 7.98
N VAL A 97 -0.90 5.22 7.55
CA VAL A 97 0.23 5.79 8.29
C VAL A 97 0.95 6.81 7.42
N ASP A 98 1.97 7.47 7.95
CA ASP A 98 2.79 8.42 7.19
C ASP A 98 3.46 7.75 5.97
N VAL A 99 3.65 8.53 4.89
CA VAL A 99 4.24 8.03 3.64
C VAL A 99 5.71 7.59 3.80
N ALA A 100 6.43 8.09 4.80
CA ALA A 100 7.78 7.63 5.12
C ALA A 100 7.82 6.12 5.44
N ALA A 101 6.74 5.56 5.99
CA ALA A 101 6.62 4.12 6.19
C ALA A 101 6.60 3.34 4.87
N PHE A 102 5.95 3.87 3.83
CA PHE A 102 5.97 3.28 2.50
C PHE A 102 7.34 3.37 1.86
N GLN A 103 8.05 4.50 1.99
CA GLN A 103 9.40 4.63 1.45
C GLN A 103 10.34 3.57 2.06
N ARG A 104 10.34 3.40 3.39
CA ARG A 104 11.15 2.38 4.05
C ARG A 104 10.78 0.96 3.64
N ALA A 105 9.48 0.65 3.54
CA ALA A 105 9.01 -0.65 3.05
C ALA A 105 9.41 -0.89 1.60
N ALA A 106 9.31 0.12 0.74
CA ALA A 106 9.63 0.04 -0.68
C ALA A 106 11.13 -0.14 -0.94
N GLU A 107 12.01 0.43 -0.10
CA GLU A 107 13.45 0.13 -0.13
C GLU A 107 13.74 -1.30 0.31
N MET A 108 13.13 -1.74 1.42
CA MET A 108 13.25 -3.13 1.90
C MET A 108 12.80 -4.13 0.83
N TRP A 109 11.67 -3.89 0.17
CA TRP A 109 11.14 -4.80 -0.84
C TRP A 109 11.97 -4.80 -2.12
N LYS A 110 12.60 -3.67 -2.48
CA LYS A 110 13.50 -3.58 -3.63
C LYS A 110 14.80 -4.34 -3.40
N ALA A 111 15.29 -4.39 -2.16
CA ALA A 111 16.48 -5.15 -1.79
C ALA A 111 16.22 -6.68 -1.70
N ALA A 112 14.98 -7.12 -1.83
CA ALA A 112 14.63 -8.54 -1.80
C ALA A 112 15.01 -9.24 -3.12
N PRO A 113 15.15 -10.58 -3.13
CA PRO A 113 15.40 -11.34 -4.35
C PRO A 113 14.36 -11.03 -5.44
N ALA A 114 14.79 -10.97 -6.71
CA ALA A 114 13.99 -10.48 -7.85
C ALA A 114 12.59 -11.12 -8.00
N GLY A 115 12.42 -12.38 -7.57
CA GLY A 115 11.12 -13.08 -7.59
C GLY A 115 10.20 -12.82 -6.38
N SER A 116 10.61 -11.98 -5.42
CA SER A 116 9.82 -11.62 -4.24
C SER A 116 9.39 -10.16 -4.21
N VAL A 117 9.88 -9.33 -5.13
CA VAL A 117 9.50 -7.92 -5.24
C VAL A 117 8.02 -7.81 -5.63
N PRO A 118 7.21 -7.01 -4.92
CA PRO A 118 5.81 -6.78 -5.28
C PRO A 118 5.65 -6.23 -6.70
N ALA A 119 4.81 -6.88 -7.50
CA ALA A 119 4.44 -6.40 -8.84
C ALA A 119 3.81 -4.99 -8.75
N GLY A 120 4.16 -4.11 -9.68
CA GLY A 120 3.70 -2.71 -9.71
C GLY A 120 4.46 -1.75 -8.78
N LEU A 121 5.34 -2.24 -7.88
CA LEU A 121 6.18 -1.36 -7.06
C LEU A 121 7.18 -0.56 -7.91
N ALA A 122 7.80 -1.21 -8.90
CA ALA A 122 8.76 -0.58 -9.80
C ALA A 122 8.09 0.55 -10.63
N ALA A 123 6.87 0.28 -11.12
CA ALA A 123 6.05 1.26 -11.84
C ALA A 123 5.82 2.53 -11.03
N ALA A 124 5.31 2.37 -9.82
CA ALA A 124 4.96 3.52 -8.99
C ALA A 124 6.19 4.35 -8.58
N LYS A 125 7.38 3.76 -8.51
CA LYS A 125 8.62 4.48 -8.21
C LYS A 125 9.05 5.45 -9.30
N THR A 126 8.69 5.24 -10.57
CA THR A 126 9.02 6.19 -11.65
C THR A 126 8.31 7.54 -11.49
N LEU A 127 7.24 7.59 -10.69
CA LEU A 127 6.57 8.83 -10.34
C LEU A 127 7.49 9.76 -9.53
N ASN A 128 8.49 9.27 -8.79
CA ASN A 128 9.34 10.11 -7.92
C ASN A 128 8.56 11.00 -6.91
N ASP A 129 7.28 10.71 -6.68
CA ASP A 129 6.44 11.27 -5.62
C ASP A 129 6.00 10.10 -4.72
N PRO A 130 6.44 10.03 -3.45
CA PRO A 130 6.14 8.91 -2.56
C PRO A 130 4.64 8.71 -2.30
N GLU A 131 3.88 9.79 -2.28
CA GLU A 131 2.45 9.80 -1.96
C GLU A 131 1.64 9.23 -3.14
N LEU A 132 1.91 9.72 -4.35
CA LEU A 132 1.34 9.18 -5.58
C LEU A 132 1.79 7.75 -5.80
N ALA A 133 3.07 7.44 -5.57
CA ALA A 133 3.60 6.09 -5.69
C ALA A 133 2.83 5.11 -4.80
N LEU A 134 2.61 5.44 -3.52
CA LEU A 134 1.83 4.58 -2.62
C LEU A 134 0.40 4.38 -3.15
N ARG A 135 -0.29 5.47 -3.52
CA ARG A 135 -1.70 5.39 -3.94
C ARG A 135 -1.88 4.62 -5.25
N VAL A 136 -0.99 4.83 -6.22
CA VAL A 136 -0.99 4.09 -7.50
C VAL A 136 -0.66 2.62 -7.25
N THR A 137 0.38 2.32 -6.46
CA THR A 137 0.70 0.92 -6.11
C THR A 137 -0.48 0.23 -5.43
N ALA A 138 -1.18 0.92 -4.51
CA ALA A 138 -2.36 0.40 -3.83
C ALA A 138 -3.51 0.09 -4.81
N LEU A 139 -3.75 0.95 -5.80
CA LEU A 139 -4.76 0.71 -6.84
C LEU A 139 -4.39 -0.44 -7.77
N LEU A 140 -3.11 -0.59 -8.13
CA LEU A 140 -2.61 -1.69 -8.95
C LEU A 140 -2.73 -3.04 -8.22
N ALA A 141 -2.45 -3.06 -6.92
CA ALA A 141 -2.51 -4.26 -6.09
C ALA A 141 -3.94 -4.69 -5.70
N GLU A 142 -4.95 -3.87 -5.96
CA GLU A 142 -6.32 -4.15 -5.56
C GLU A 142 -6.97 -5.22 -6.45
N ARG A 143 -7.64 -6.18 -5.80
CA ARG A 143 -8.34 -7.31 -6.42
C ARG A 143 -9.84 -7.28 -6.09
N PRO A 144 -10.63 -6.50 -6.84
CA PRO A 144 -12.08 -6.36 -6.64
C PRO A 144 -12.91 -7.52 -7.16
N ASP A 145 -12.29 -8.48 -7.85
CA ASP A 145 -12.82 -9.82 -8.11
C ASP A 145 -12.91 -10.68 -6.84
N LEU A 146 -12.18 -10.33 -5.78
CA LEU A 146 -12.29 -11.00 -4.49
C LEU A 146 -13.48 -10.46 -3.70
N ARG A 147 -14.07 -11.31 -2.85
CA ARG A 147 -15.29 -11.09 -2.03
C ARG A 147 -15.40 -9.73 -1.31
N ASP A 148 -14.29 -9.03 -1.12
CA ASP A 148 -14.23 -7.79 -0.34
C ASP A 148 -13.67 -6.58 -1.09
N GLY A 149 -13.43 -6.69 -2.39
CA GLY A 149 -13.14 -5.53 -3.21
C GLY A 149 -14.35 -5.09 -4.02
N SER A 150 -14.30 -3.87 -4.54
CA SER A 150 -15.41 -3.27 -5.27
C SER A 150 -14.85 -2.50 -6.46
N GLU A 151 -15.30 -2.87 -7.66
CA GLU A 151 -14.89 -2.18 -8.89
C GLU A 151 -15.38 -0.73 -8.91
N ASP A 152 -16.55 -0.45 -8.34
CA ASP A 152 -17.06 0.91 -8.20
C ASP A 152 -16.19 1.73 -7.25
N ALA A 153 -15.80 1.15 -6.11
CA ALA A 153 -14.93 1.83 -5.15
C ALA A 153 -13.52 2.07 -5.74
N TRP A 154 -13.01 1.12 -6.52
CA TRP A 154 -11.76 1.29 -7.26
C TRP A 154 -11.88 2.42 -8.27
N THR A 155 -12.94 2.42 -9.09
CA THR A 155 -13.20 3.44 -10.12
C THR A 155 -13.29 4.84 -9.51
N LYS A 156 -14.03 4.99 -8.40
CA LYS A 156 -14.13 6.27 -7.67
C LYS A 156 -12.78 6.75 -7.14
N ARG A 157 -11.96 5.85 -6.60
CA ARG A 157 -10.61 6.22 -6.12
C ARG A 157 -9.68 6.59 -7.27
N TRP A 158 -9.74 5.88 -8.39
CA TRP A 158 -8.95 6.22 -9.57
C TRP A 158 -9.38 7.56 -10.15
N ALA A 159 -10.67 7.80 -10.34
CA ALA A 159 -11.19 9.07 -10.85
C ALA A 159 -10.76 10.27 -9.98
N ALA A 160 -10.71 10.11 -8.66
CA ALA A 160 -10.20 11.14 -7.75
C ALA A 160 -8.68 11.34 -7.83
N LEU A 161 -7.91 10.29 -8.14
CA LEU A 161 -6.45 10.33 -8.17
C LEU A 161 -5.88 10.73 -9.54
N LYS A 162 -6.56 10.35 -10.63
CA LYS A 162 -6.13 10.53 -12.02
C LYS A 162 -5.67 11.97 -12.33
N PRO A 163 -6.41 13.04 -11.95
CA PRO A 163 -5.97 14.41 -12.23
C PRO A 163 -4.63 14.77 -11.56
N HIS A 164 -4.37 14.23 -10.37
CA HIS A 164 -3.09 14.47 -9.67
C HIS A 164 -1.93 13.73 -10.32
N VAL A 165 -2.16 12.50 -10.78
CA VAL A 165 -1.16 11.73 -11.52
C VAL A 165 -0.85 12.40 -12.86
N GLU A 166 -1.88 12.82 -13.60
CA GLU A 166 -1.70 13.53 -14.88
C GLU A 166 -0.99 14.87 -14.70
N ALA A 167 -1.37 15.67 -13.70
CA ALA A 167 -0.71 16.93 -13.39
C ALA A 167 0.77 16.72 -13.02
N HIS A 168 1.06 15.68 -12.22
CA HIS A 168 2.42 15.33 -11.84
C HIS A 168 3.26 14.89 -13.03
N LEU A 169 2.75 13.94 -13.83
CA LEU A 169 3.42 13.44 -15.03
C LEU A 169 3.68 14.58 -16.03
N SER A 170 2.68 15.43 -16.28
CA SER A 170 2.85 16.60 -17.14
C SER A 170 3.94 17.55 -16.63
N GLY A 171 4.01 17.75 -15.31
CA GLY A 171 5.06 18.56 -14.68
C GLY A 171 6.48 18.02 -14.87
N VAL A 172 6.62 16.70 -15.10
CA VAL A 172 7.91 16.04 -15.39
C VAL A 172 8.07 15.65 -16.87
N GLY A 173 7.23 16.20 -17.76
CA GLY A 173 7.32 15.98 -19.21
C GLY A 173 6.87 14.59 -19.67
N GLN A 174 6.10 13.86 -18.87
CA GLN A 174 5.53 12.55 -19.20
C GLN A 174 4.01 12.61 -19.38
N SER A 175 3.45 11.61 -20.06
CA SER A 175 2.01 11.40 -20.17
C SER A 175 1.58 10.16 -19.40
N LEU A 176 0.29 10.10 -19.00
CA LEU A 176 -0.28 8.92 -18.37
C LEU A 176 -0.15 7.67 -19.26
N ALA A 177 -0.35 7.82 -20.58
CA ALA A 177 -0.18 6.73 -21.54
C ALA A 177 1.28 6.22 -21.58
N ALA A 178 2.26 7.13 -21.59
CA ALA A 178 3.68 6.77 -21.56
C ALA A 178 4.05 6.09 -20.22
N PHE A 179 3.53 6.60 -19.10
CA PHE A 179 3.71 5.98 -17.80
C PHE A 179 3.17 4.54 -17.77
N VAL A 180 1.91 4.33 -18.17
CA VAL A 180 1.28 3.00 -18.20
C VAL A 180 2.00 2.06 -19.16
N GLY A 181 2.36 2.52 -20.36
CA GLY A 181 3.07 1.73 -21.36
C GLY A 181 4.51 1.36 -20.95
N GLY A 182 5.13 2.15 -20.07
CA GLY A 182 6.47 1.88 -19.53
C GLY A 182 6.50 0.86 -18.38
N VAL A 183 5.34 0.39 -17.91
CA VAL A 183 5.28 -0.61 -16.83
C VAL A 183 5.32 -2.02 -17.39
N ASP A 184 6.38 -2.76 -17.05
CA ASP A 184 6.43 -4.19 -17.28
C ASP A 184 5.55 -4.95 -16.27
N ALA A 185 4.44 -5.51 -16.75
CA ALA A 185 3.56 -6.37 -15.96
C ALA A 185 4.07 -7.82 -15.86
N GLY A 186 5.09 -8.18 -16.65
CA GLY A 186 5.55 -9.56 -16.80
C GLY A 186 4.40 -10.51 -17.14
N SER A 187 4.33 -11.62 -16.42
CA SER A 187 3.24 -12.61 -16.53
C SER A 187 2.05 -12.36 -15.60
N ASP A 188 2.00 -11.22 -14.88
CA ASP A 188 0.88 -10.91 -13.99
C ASP A 188 -0.31 -10.32 -14.77
N ALA A 189 -1.22 -11.21 -15.17
CA ALA A 189 -2.44 -10.86 -15.90
C ALA A 189 -3.34 -9.86 -15.13
N HIS A 190 -3.30 -9.86 -13.79
CA HIS A 190 -4.08 -8.92 -13.00
C HIS A 190 -3.49 -7.52 -13.06
N LEU A 191 -2.16 -7.42 -12.93
CA LEU A 191 -1.45 -6.15 -13.07
C LEU A 191 -1.66 -5.56 -14.47
N SER A 192 -1.54 -6.39 -15.52
CA SER A 192 -1.82 -5.99 -16.90
C SER A 192 -3.25 -5.40 -17.05
N LYS A 193 -4.27 -6.11 -16.55
CA LYS A 193 -5.66 -5.62 -16.55
C LYS A 193 -5.82 -4.28 -15.83
N ARG A 194 -5.13 -4.09 -14.69
CA ARG A 194 -5.18 -2.83 -13.93
C ARG A 194 -4.50 -1.69 -14.67
N LEU A 195 -3.35 -1.93 -15.29
CA LEU A 195 -2.63 -0.95 -16.10
C LEU A 195 -3.47 -0.49 -17.28
N SER A 196 -4.10 -1.41 -18.03
CA SER A 196 -5.01 -1.04 -19.12
C SER A 196 -6.16 -0.14 -18.64
N ARG A 197 -6.68 -0.37 -17.43
CA ARG A 197 -7.74 0.47 -16.86
C ARG A 197 -7.26 1.81 -16.30
N LEU A 198 -6.00 1.91 -15.89
CA LEU A 198 -5.41 3.21 -15.55
C LEU A 198 -5.22 4.07 -16.81
N GLY A 199 -4.86 3.44 -17.94
CA GLY A 199 -4.66 4.13 -19.22
C GLY A 199 -5.94 4.51 -19.97
N ALA A 200 -7.09 3.97 -19.56
CA ALA A 200 -8.41 4.34 -20.08
C ALA A 200 -8.92 5.66 -19.48
#